data_AF-A0A6N7IKY3-F1
#
_entry.id   AF-A0A6N7IKY3-F1
#
_cell.length_a   1.000
_cell.length_b   1.000
_cell.length_c   1.000
_cell.angle_alpha   90.00
_cell.angle_beta   90.00
_cell.angle_gamma   90.00
#
_symmetry.space_group_name_H-M   'P 1'
#
loop_
_entity.id
_entity.type
_entity.pdbx_description
1 polymer ?
#
loop_
_entity_poly.entity_id
_entity_poly.type
_entity_poly.pdbx_seq_one_letter_code
_entity_poly.pdbx_strand_id
1 'polypeptide(L)'
;MTDPITCPECEGSGETSIGRLRLMCRFCQGRGEVGGDYEPAEGGHQRTDGYKIPEEGEEYDPEVHGPLPAVWERPAVEEMGRCPYCLGAETVINLGDDFYNKPTDRLVVAPCPVCSESQR
;
A
#
# COMPACT_ATOMS: atom_id res chain seq x y z
N MET A 1 -5.33 29.56 1.60
CA MET A 1 -4.85 28.88 0.39
C MET A 1 -3.61 29.60 -0.06
N THR A 2 -2.48 28.96 0.17
CA THR A 2 -1.14 29.43 -0.20
C THR A 2 -0.81 28.84 -1.56
N ASP A 3 -0.10 29.60 -2.42
CA ASP A 3 0.19 29.14 -3.78
C ASP A 3 0.98 27.81 -3.75
N PRO A 4 0.65 26.85 -4.63
CA PRO A 4 1.34 25.56 -4.66
C PRO A 4 2.81 25.76 -5.02
N ILE A 5 3.68 25.06 -4.28
CA ILE A 5 5.11 25.02 -4.53
C ILE A 5 5.52 23.64 -5.01
N THR A 6 6.62 23.57 -5.75
CA THR A 6 7.24 22.30 -6.12
C THR A 6 7.60 21.52 -4.85
N CYS A 7 7.26 20.23 -4.83
CA CYS A 7 7.55 19.36 -3.69
C CYS A 7 9.06 19.30 -3.44
N PRO A 8 9.56 19.73 -2.26
CA PRO A 8 11.00 19.78 -1.97
C PRO A 8 11.62 18.39 -1.82
N GLU A 9 10.83 17.38 -1.45
CA GLU A 9 11.29 16.01 -1.18
C GLU A 9 11.56 15.20 -2.45
N CYS A 10 10.87 15.51 -3.54
CA CYS A 10 11.02 14.82 -4.82
C CYS A 10 11.38 15.74 -5.97
N GLU A 11 11.64 17.02 -5.68
CA GLU A 11 11.96 18.07 -6.66
C GLU A 11 10.96 18.12 -7.83
N GLY A 12 9.68 17.90 -7.53
CA GLY A 12 8.62 17.91 -8.53
C GLY A 12 8.43 16.62 -9.33
N SER A 13 9.26 15.61 -9.11
CA SER A 13 9.13 14.35 -9.86
C SER A 13 7.91 13.51 -9.43
N GLY A 14 7.37 13.74 -8.24
CA GLY A 14 6.33 12.90 -7.64
C GLY A 14 6.84 11.54 -7.17
N GLU A 15 8.12 11.22 -7.37
CA GLU A 15 8.71 9.91 -7.09
C GLU A 15 9.98 10.05 -6.25
N THR A 16 10.29 9.05 -5.42
CA THR A 16 11.58 8.92 -4.77
C THR A 16 12.25 7.63 -5.20
N SER A 17 13.58 7.63 -5.29
CA SER A 17 14.37 6.49 -5.75
C SER A 17 15.13 5.86 -4.58
N ILE A 18 14.91 4.57 -4.36
CA ILE A 18 15.71 3.74 -3.46
C ILE A 18 16.44 2.69 -4.31
N GLY A 19 17.68 3.00 -4.69
CA GLY A 19 18.42 2.18 -5.65
C GLY A 19 17.74 2.16 -7.01
N ARG A 20 17.22 0.99 -7.43
CA ARG A 20 16.45 0.83 -8.68
C ARG A 20 14.93 0.93 -8.48
N LEU A 21 14.48 0.99 -7.23
CA LEU A 21 13.06 1.05 -6.90
C LEU A 21 12.61 2.51 -6.96
N ARG A 22 11.57 2.78 -7.75
CA ARG A 22 10.87 4.07 -7.74
C ARG A 22 9.61 3.93 -6.92
N LEU A 23 9.45 4.78 -5.94
CA LEU A 23 8.30 4.81 -5.04
C LEU A 23 7.60 6.15 -5.21
N MET A 24 6.29 6.18 -4.99
CA MET A 24 5.58 7.45 -4.87
C MET A 24 6.21 8.29 -3.75
N CYS A 25 6.43 9.58 -4.02
CA CYS A 25 6.91 10.51 -3.01
C CYS A 25 5.84 10.60 -1.91
N ARG A 26 6.16 10.11 -0.71
CA ARG A 26 5.21 10.06 0.42
C ARG A 26 4.78 11.44 0.91
N PHE A 27 5.55 12.48 0.61
CA PHE A 27 5.27 13.84 1.01
C PHE A 27 4.18 14.49 0.16
N CYS A 28 4.36 14.51 -1.17
CA CYS A 28 3.37 15.04 -2.11
C CYS A 28 2.37 14.00 -2.63
N GLN A 29 2.47 12.75 -2.18
CA GLN A 29 1.65 11.62 -2.63
C GLN A 29 1.57 11.51 -4.17
N GLY A 30 2.72 11.64 -4.83
CA GLY A 30 2.81 11.49 -6.28
C GLY A 30 2.50 12.73 -7.12
N ARG A 31 2.09 13.85 -6.51
CA ARG A 31 1.65 15.03 -7.26
C ARG A 31 2.78 15.92 -7.76
N GLY A 32 3.97 15.85 -7.14
CA GLY A 32 5.09 16.73 -7.46
C GLY A 32 4.94 18.17 -6.91
N GLU A 33 3.81 18.50 -6.30
CA GLU A 33 3.53 19.81 -5.70
C GLU A 33 2.87 19.66 -4.32
N VAL A 34 3.06 20.67 -3.48
CA VAL A 34 2.53 20.78 -2.11
C VAL A 34 2.04 22.21 -1.86
N GLY A 35 1.23 22.43 -0.82
CA GLY A 35 0.82 23.77 -0.41
C GLY A 35 2.03 24.64 -0.03
N GLY A 36 1.90 25.95 -0.19
CA GLY A 36 3.01 26.90 0.04
C GLY A 36 3.64 26.85 1.43
N ASP A 37 2.91 26.35 2.43
CA ASP A 37 3.39 26.11 3.79
C ASP A 37 3.90 24.67 4.03
N TYR A 38 4.24 23.95 2.95
CA TYR A 38 4.65 22.53 2.96
C TYR A 38 3.54 21.54 3.36
N GLU A 39 2.28 21.94 3.18
CA GLU A 39 1.13 21.09 3.46
C GLU A 39 0.95 20.05 2.33
N PRO A 40 0.67 18.77 2.64
CA PRO A 40 0.34 17.77 1.62
C PRO A 40 -0.82 18.27 0.74
N ALA A 41 -0.69 18.14 -0.58
CA ALA A 41 -1.67 18.68 -1.51
C ALA A 41 -3.06 18.07 -1.27
N GLU A 42 -4.02 18.92 -0.91
CA GLU A 42 -5.37 18.52 -0.55
C GLU A 42 -6.02 17.69 -1.67
N GLY A 43 -6.44 16.48 -1.33
CA GLY A 43 -7.37 15.70 -2.12
C GLY A 43 -7.78 14.44 -1.39
N GLY A 44 -8.95 14.52 -0.78
CA GLY A 44 -9.82 13.40 -0.47
C GLY A 44 -9.21 12.30 0.37
N HIS A 45 -9.21 12.48 1.70
CA HIS A 45 -8.89 11.45 2.70
C HIS A 45 -9.92 10.30 2.78
N GLN A 46 -10.73 10.10 1.74
CA GLN A 46 -11.79 9.11 1.72
C GLN A 46 -11.62 8.20 0.52
N ARG A 47 -11.30 6.93 0.79
CA ARG A 47 -11.24 5.87 -0.21
C ARG A 47 -12.66 5.46 -0.62
N THR A 48 -12.79 4.86 -1.80
CA THR A 48 -14.06 4.32 -2.32
C THR A 48 -14.61 3.15 -1.50
N ASP A 49 -13.80 2.53 -0.64
CA ASP A 49 -14.17 1.44 0.27
C ASP A 49 -14.73 1.94 1.62
N GLY A 50 -14.85 3.26 1.79
CA GLY A 50 -15.32 3.88 3.03
C GLY A 50 -14.25 4.08 4.09
N TYR A 51 -13.00 3.69 3.83
CA TYR A 51 -11.90 3.97 4.74
C TYR A 51 -11.52 5.45 4.71
N LYS A 52 -11.54 6.09 5.89
CA LYS A 52 -11.03 7.44 6.11
C LYS A 52 -9.62 7.34 6.73
N ILE A 53 -8.66 8.02 6.12
CA ILE A 53 -7.30 8.10 6.68
C ILE A 53 -7.35 9.02 7.92
N PRO A 54 -6.93 8.57 9.12
CA PRO A 54 -6.84 9.44 10.30
C PRO A 54 -5.92 10.64 10.05
N GLU A 55 -6.29 11.80 10.58
CA GLU A 55 -5.45 13.00 10.55
C GLU A 55 -4.23 12.83 11.47
N GLU A 56 -3.23 13.72 11.33
CA GLU A 56 -2.02 13.64 12.14
C GLU A 56 -2.34 13.84 13.63
N GLY A 57 -2.08 12.81 14.44
CA GLY A 57 -2.40 12.80 15.87
C GLY A 57 -3.80 12.29 16.22
N GLU A 58 -4.62 11.96 15.22
CA GLU A 58 -5.91 11.28 15.40
C GLU A 58 -5.67 9.78 15.64
N GLU A 59 -6.24 9.24 16.73
CA GLU A 59 -6.23 7.81 16.97
C GLU A 59 -7.26 7.12 16.05
N TYR A 60 -6.88 5.97 15.50
CA TYR A 60 -7.78 5.21 14.63
C TYR A 60 -9.00 4.70 15.41
N ASP A 61 -10.18 5.16 15.01
CA ASP A 61 -11.48 4.69 15.47
C ASP A 61 -12.23 3.96 14.33
N PRO A 62 -12.54 2.66 14.46
CA PRO A 62 -13.27 1.89 13.44
C PRO A 62 -14.66 2.44 13.08
N GLU A 63 -15.34 3.11 14.01
CA GLU A 63 -16.68 3.68 13.76
C GLU A 63 -16.61 4.97 12.92
N VAL A 64 -15.51 5.71 13.02
CA VAL A 64 -15.26 6.96 12.29
C VAL A 64 -14.51 6.70 10.98
N HIS A 65 -13.57 5.77 10.99
CA HIS A 65 -12.62 5.54 9.91
C HIS A 65 -12.96 4.34 9.03
N GLY A 66 -13.97 3.55 9.39
CA GLY A 66 -14.32 2.31 8.69
C GLY A 66 -13.30 1.18 8.93
N PRO A 67 -13.52 -0.01 8.34
CA PRO A 67 -12.64 -1.15 8.55
C PRO A 67 -11.23 -0.87 8.01
N LEU A 68 -10.21 -1.30 8.75
CA LEU A 68 -8.84 -1.28 8.23
C LEU A 68 -8.79 -2.11 6.94
N PRO A 69 -8.22 -1.58 5.85
CA PRO A 69 -8.00 -2.37 4.65
C PRO A 69 -7.09 -3.54 4.99
N ALA A 70 -7.32 -4.69 4.35
CA ALA A 70 -6.40 -5.81 4.49
C ALA A 70 -5.00 -5.36 4.07
N VAL A 71 -3.95 -5.92 4.69
CA VAL A 71 -2.58 -5.44 4.45
C VAL A 71 -2.22 -5.45 2.96
N TRP A 72 -2.73 -6.42 2.21
CA TRP A 72 -2.54 -6.56 0.77
C TRP A 72 -3.38 -5.61 -0.10
N GLU A 73 -4.33 -4.89 0.48
CA GLU A 73 -5.16 -3.84 -0.16
C GLU A 73 -4.73 -2.42 0.26
N ARG A 74 -3.61 -2.32 0.99
CA ARG A 74 -3.01 -1.04 1.32
C ARG A 74 -2.30 -0.50 0.07
N PRO A 75 -2.44 0.81 -0.24
CA PRO A 75 -1.73 1.43 -1.36
C PRO A 75 -0.22 1.13 -1.37
N ALA A 76 0.40 1.05 -0.18
CA ALA A 76 1.80 0.67 -0.04
C ALA A 76 2.15 -0.72 -0.62
N VAL A 77 1.22 -1.68 -0.63
CA VAL A 77 1.41 -3.00 -1.25
C VAL A 77 1.16 -2.97 -2.75
N GLU A 78 0.17 -2.20 -3.22
CA GLU A 78 -0.06 -1.98 -4.65
C GLU A 78 1.13 -1.25 -5.31
N GLU A 79 1.67 -0.23 -4.64
CA GLU A 79 2.81 0.58 -5.08
C GLU A 79 4.15 -0.17 -5.08
N MET A 80 4.25 -1.31 -4.38
CA MET A 80 5.48 -2.11 -4.37
C MET A 80 5.83 -2.72 -5.73
N GLY A 81 4.86 -2.81 -6.65
CA GLY A 81 5.06 -3.48 -7.95
C GLY A 81 5.46 -4.95 -7.82
N ARG A 82 5.15 -5.56 -6.68
CA ARG A 82 5.37 -6.99 -6.38
C ARG A 82 4.02 -7.69 -6.33
N CYS A 83 4.04 -9.02 -6.44
CA CYS A 83 2.83 -9.81 -6.27
C CYS A 83 2.20 -9.51 -4.89
N PRO A 84 0.95 -9.05 -4.81
CA PRO A 84 0.33 -8.65 -3.54
C PRO A 84 0.10 -9.86 -2.61
N TYR A 85 0.12 -11.08 -3.13
CA TYR A 85 -0.05 -12.32 -2.37
C TYR A 85 1.22 -12.75 -1.62
N CYS A 86 2.39 -12.63 -2.24
CA CYS A 86 3.66 -13.04 -1.61
C CYS A 86 4.56 -11.87 -1.25
N LEU A 87 4.15 -10.64 -1.58
CA LEU A 87 4.94 -9.42 -1.36
C LEU A 87 6.34 -9.48 -1.99
N GLY A 88 6.51 -10.28 -3.04
CA GLY A 88 7.79 -10.51 -3.71
C GLY A 88 8.66 -11.63 -3.14
N ALA A 89 8.17 -12.38 -2.15
CA ALA A 89 8.89 -13.51 -1.55
C ALA A 89 8.86 -14.80 -2.40
N GLU A 90 8.07 -14.83 -3.48
CA GLU A 90 7.87 -15.97 -4.40
C GLU A 90 7.30 -17.24 -3.75
N THR A 91 7.13 -17.25 -2.43
CA THR A 91 6.62 -18.33 -1.60
C THR A 91 5.59 -17.79 -0.61
N VAL A 92 4.71 -18.67 -0.15
CA VAL A 92 3.66 -18.37 0.84
C VAL A 92 3.61 -19.50 1.87
N ILE A 93 3.11 -19.18 3.07
CA ILE A 93 2.75 -20.22 4.05
C ILE A 93 1.33 -20.67 3.73
N ASN A 94 1.20 -21.92 3.33
CA ASN A 94 -0.08 -22.56 3.08
C ASN A 94 -0.47 -23.36 4.34
N LEU A 95 -1.66 -23.08 4.89
CA LEU A 95 -2.32 -24.02 5.78
C LEU A 95 -2.85 -25.14 4.89
N GLY A 96 -2.09 -26.22 4.78
CA GLY A 96 -2.43 -27.30 3.86
C GLY A 96 -3.85 -27.78 4.11
N ASP A 97 -4.56 -28.16 3.06
CA ASP A 97 -5.89 -28.76 3.16
C ASP A 97 -5.77 -30.28 3.24
N ASP A 98 -6.58 -30.91 4.10
CA ASP A 98 -6.75 -32.36 4.05
C ASP A 98 -7.62 -32.77 2.83
N PHE A 99 -7.81 -34.07 2.64
CA PHE A 99 -8.66 -34.62 1.57
C PHE A 99 -10.11 -34.10 1.59
N TYR A 100 -10.54 -33.41 2.64
CA TYR A 100 -11.88 -32.85 2.83
C TYR A 100 -11.90 -31.32 2.85
N ASN A 101 -10.86 -30.63 2.35
CA ASN A 101 -10.73 -29.16 2.40
C ASN A 101 -10.84 -28.60 3.83
N LYS A 102 -10.41 -29.36 4.84
CA LYS A 102 -10.26 -28.83 6.18
C LYS A 102 -8.86 -28.25 6.34
N PRO A 103 -8.74 -27.04 6.91
CA PRO A 103 -7.44 -26.49 7.24
C PRO A 103 -6.74 -27.46 8.19
N THR A 104 -5.56 -27.92 7.80
CA THR A 104 -4.74 -28.75 8.67
C THR A 104 -3.95 -27.89 9.63
N ASP A 105 -3.56 -28.47 10.76
CA ASP A 105 -2.68 -27.83 11.75
C ASP A 105 -1.23 -27.67 11.23
N ARG A 106 -0.98 -27.95 9.94
CA ARG A 106 0.34 -27.96 9.33
C ARG A 106 0.53 -26.77 8.42
N LEU A 107 1.46 -25.91 8.82
CA LEU A 107 1.98 -24.84 8.00
C LEU A 107 3.06 -25.41 7.08
N VAL A 108 2.87 -25.27 5.77
CA VAL A 108 3.86 -25.66 4.77
C VAL A 108 4.26 -24.45 3.93
N VAL A 109 5.56 -24.33 3.63
CA VAL A 109 6.05 -23.33 2.68
C VAL A 109 5.77 -23.87 1.27
N ALA A 110 5.04 -23.09 0.47
CA ALA A 110 4.70 -23.44 -0.91
C ALA A 110 5.05 -22.28 -1.86
N PRO A 111 5.26 -22.54 -3.17
CA PRO A 111 5.36 -21.47 -4.16
C PRO A 111 4.12 -20.58 -4.15
N CYS A 112 4.30 -19.28 -4.41
CA CYS A 112 3.17 -18.36 -4.55
C CYS A 112 2.34 -18.75 -5.79
N PRO A 113 1.05 -19.06 -5.67
CA PRO A 113 0.25 -19.56 -6.79
C PRO A 113 0.16 -18.52 -7.92
N VAL A 114 -0.05 -17.25 -7.58
CA VAL A 114 -0.15 -16.14 -8.54
C VAL A 114 1.14 -15.94 -9.35
N CYS A 115 2.30 -16.03 -8.69
CA CYS A 115 3.60 -15.94 -9.38
C CYS A 115 3.91 -17.19 -10.21
N SER A 116 3.46 -18.36 -9.75
CA SER A 116 3.68 -19.65 -10.42
C SER A 116 2.85 -19.79 -11.70
N GLU A 117 1.65 -19.23 -11.71
CA GLU A 117 0.76 -19.20 -12.87
C GLU A 117 1.22 -18.19 -13.93
N SER A 118 1.85 -17.08 -13.52
CA SER A 118 2.35 -16.04 -14.43
C SER A 118 3.61 -16.43 -15.23
N GLN A 119 4.20 -17.60 -14.95
CA GLN A 119 5.37 -18.13 -15.67
C GLN A 119 5.02 -19.23 -16.70
N ARG A 120 3.72 -19.49 -16.94
CA ARG A 120 3.25 -20.43 -17.96
C ARG A 120 2.78 -19.74 -19.23
#